data_AF-A0A529KLH8-F1
#
_entry.id   AF-A0A529KLH8-F1
#
_cell.length_a   1.000
_cell.length_b   1.000
_cell.length_c   1.000
_cell.angle_alpha   90.00
_cell.angle_beta   90.00
_cell.angle_gamma   90.00
#
_symmetry.space_group_name_H-M   'P 1'
#
loop_
_entity.id
_entity.type
_entity.pdbx_description
1 polymer ?
#
loop_
_entity_poly.entity_id
_entity_poly.type
_entity_poly.pdbx_seq_one_letter_code
_entity_poly.pdbx_strand_id
1 'polypeptide(L)'
;ADMGEMEMPLPDNTIPMMTGWGQFGAIEMGGMFSVVKVREGLASNDYADPGWYQHPEGTVAYEWKGDVPAPTKSGDAKTMAPAAHGGHGKQG
;
A
#
# COMPACT_ATOMS: atom_id res chain seq x y z
N ALA A 1 15.71 2.28 0.85
CA ALA A 1 15.60 0.81 0.83
C ALA A 1 16.16 0.40 -0.52
N ASP A 2 17.41 -0.08 -0.53
CA ASP A 2 18.24 -0.13 -1.75
C ASP A 2 18.60 -1.57 -2.15
N MET A 3 18.11 -2.55 -1.38
CA MET A 3 18.43 -3.97 -1.54
C MET A 3 17.53 -4.69 -2.54
N GLY A 4 16.39 -4.08 -2.93
CA GLY A 4 15.43 -4.67 -3.88
C GLY A 4 15.67 -4.28 -5.34
N GLU A 5 16.49 -3.26 -5.59
CA GLU A 5 16.80 -2.80 -6.96
C GLU A 5 18.06 -3.47 -7.53
N MET A 6 18.85 -4.13 -6.67
CA MET A 6 20.07 -4.83 -7.07
C MET A 6 19.74 -6.22 -7.62
N GLU A 7 19.80 -6.35 -8.94
CA GLU A 7 19.63 -7.62 -9.64
C GLU A 7 20.83 -8.55 -9.35
N MET A 8 20.67 -9.44 -8.37
CA MET A 8 21.64 -10.52 -8.17
C MET A 8 21.42 -11.62 -9.22
N PRO A 9 22.47 -12.09 -9.92
CA PRO A 9 22.31 -13.13 -10.93
C PRO A 9 21.78 -14.41 -10.27
N LEU A 10 20.59 -14.84 -10.67
CA LEU A 10 19.93 -16.07 -10.25
C LEU A 10 20.23 -17.20 -11.25
N PRO A 11 20.32 -18.47 -10.82
CA PRO A 11 20.42 -19.61 -11.74
C PRO A 11 19.23 -19.67 -12.71
N ASP A 12 19.46 -20.06 -13.97
CA ASP A 12 18.48 -20.07 -15.07
C ASP A 12 17.13 -20.74 -14.75
N ASN A 13 17.12 -21.70 -13.81
CA ASN A 13 15.93 -22.47 -13.41
C ASN A 13 15.22 -21.90 -12.16
N THR A 14 15.56 -20.69 -11.74
CA THR A 14 14.97 -20.04 -10.56
C THR A 14 13.95 -19.03 -11.01
N ILE A 15 12.71 -19.14 -10.51
CA ILE A 15 11.70 -18.09 -10.70
C ILE A 15 12.21 -16.85 -9.93
N PRO A 16 12.30 -15.67 -10.57
CA PRO A 16 12.82 -14.50 -9.89
C PRO A 16 11.96 -14.18 -8.67
N MET A 17 12.58 -14.25 -7.49
CA MET A 17 11.92 -14.04 -6.18
C MET A 17 11.49 -12.59 -5.97
N MET A 18 11.91 -11.70 -6.87
CA MET A 18 11.48 -10.33 -6.98
C MET A 18 11.08 -10.07 -8.41
N THR A 19 9.81 -9.79 -8.63
CA THR A 19 9.27 -9.72 -9.97
C THR A 19 8.20 -8.65 -9.97
N GLY A 20 8.56 -7.47 -10.45
CA GLY A 20 7.62 -6.43 -10.80
C GLY A 20 7.93 -5.09 -10.16
N TRP A 21 7.61 -4.06 -10.93
CA TRP A 21 7.87 -2.66 -10.62
C TRP A 21 6.54 -1.93 -10.54
N GLY A 22 6.36 -1.15 -9.48
CA GLY A 22 5.33 -0.13 -9.36
C GLY A 22 5.89 1.26 -9.67
N GLN A 23 5.04 2.27 -9.65
CA GLN A 23 5.42 3.67 -9.86
C GLN A 23 6.45 4.19 -8.85
N PHE A 24 6.51 3.60 -7.65
CA PHE A 24 7.36 4.03 -6.54
C PHE A 24 8.42 2.99 -6.14
N GLY A 25 8.70 1.99 -6.99
CA GLY A 25 9.75 0.99 -6.75
C GLY A 25 9.27 -0.45 -6.88
N ALA A 26 10.11 -1.38 -6.41
CA ALA A 26 9.88 -2.81 -6.51
C ALA A 26 8.63 -3.27 -5.72
N ILE A 27 7.92 -4.24 -6.29
CA ILE A 27 6.79 -4.92 -5.63
C ILE A 27 7.26 -6.30 -5.16
N GLU A 28 7.48 -6.41 -3.85
CA GLU A 28 8.07 -7.57 -3.17
C GLU A 28 7.08 -8.71 -2.94
N MET A 29 6.53 -9.29 -4.02
CA MET A 29 5.52 -10.35 -3.93
C MET A 29 5.92 -11.66 -4.62
N GLY A 30 7.22 -11.93 -4.78
CA GLY A 30 7.68 -13.27 -5.19
C GLY A 30 7.19 -13.74 -6.56
N GLY A 31 6.78 -12.82 -7.44
CA GLY A 31 6.25 -13.12 -8.77
C GLY A 31 4.84 -13.68 -8.81
N MET A 32 4.17 -13.73 -7.66
CA MET A 32 2.81 -14.28 -7.54
C MET A 32 1.76 -13.18 -7.58
N PHE A 33 1.92 -12.17 -8.44
CA PHE A 33 0.91 -11.12 -8.62
C PHE A 33 0.86 -10.62 -10.06
N SER A 34 -0.27 -10.00 -10.39
CA SER A 34 -0.50 -9.29 -11.64
C SER A 34 -0.84 -7.84 -11.35
N VAL A 35 -0.29 -6.91 -12.12
CA VAL A 35 -0.66 -5.49 -12.08
C VAL A 35 -1.69 -5.21 -13.15
N VAL A 36 -2.88 -4.74 -12.74
CA VAL A 36 -3.92 -4.29 -13.65
C VAL A 36 -4.11 -2.79 -13.49
N LYS A 37 -3.88 -2.03 -14.57
CA LYS A 37 -4.09 -0.58 -14.62
C LYS A 37 -5.45 -0.30 -15.26
N VAL A 38 -6.34 0.39 -14.55
CA VAL A 38 -7.67 0.76 -15.05
C VAL A 38 -7.76 2.27 -15.14
N ARG A 39 -8.01 2.80 -16.34
CA ARG A 39 -8.20 4.25 -16.57
C ARG A 39 -9.14 4.52 -17.75
N GLU A 40 -9.71 5.72 -17.76
CA GLU A 40 -10.48 6.22 -18.90
C GLU A 40 -9.57 6.51 -20.11
N GLY A 41 -10.16 6.59 -21.31
CA GLY A 41 -9.44 6.99 -22.53
C GLY A 41 -8.54 5.91 -23.16
N LEU A 42 -8.68 4.65 -22.76
CA LEU A 42 -8.03 3.52 -23.45
C LEU A 42 -8.87 3.10 -24.67
N ALA A 43 -8.25 3.09 -25.86
CA ALA A 43 -8.93 2.65 -27.08
C ALA A 43 -9.05 1.12 -27.11
N SER A 44 -10.19 0.60 -27.60
CA SER A 44 -10.49 -0.84 -27.55
C SER A 44 -9.52 -1.73 -28.33
N ASN A 45 -8.74 -1.16 -29.25
CA ASN A 45 -7.76 -1.86 -30.08
C ASN A 45 -6.32 -1.36 -29.82
N ASP A 46 -6.10 -0.65 -28.71
CA ASP A 46 -4.78 -0.16 -28.31
C ASP A 46 -4.31 -0.92 -27.06
N TYR A 47 -3.23 -1.69 -27.24
CA TYR A 47 -2.61 -2.53 -26.20
C TYR A 47 -1.26 -1.98 -25.75
N ALA A 48 -0.89 -0.77 -26.18
CA ALA A 48 0.34 -0.13 -25.72
C ALA A 48 0.27 0.15 -24.21
N ASP A 49 1.43 0.14 -23.52
CA ASP A 49 1.45 0.50 -22.11
C ASP A 49 1.10 1.98 -21.94
N PRO A 50 -0.02 2.31 -21.28
CA PRO A 50 -0.41 3.68 -20.98
C PRO A 50 0.56 4.47 -20.09
N GLY A 51 1.55 3.79 -19.48
CA GLY A 51 2.43 4.34 -18.45
C GLY A 51 1.82 4.23 -17.05
N TRP A 52 2.40 4.96 -16.09
CA TRP A 52 1.90 5.03 -14.72
C TRP A 52 0.75 6.02 -14.55
N TYR A 53 -0.03 5.87 -13.49
CA TYR A 53 -1.10 6.82 -13.16
C TYR A 53 -0.51 8.17 -12.81
N GLN A 54 -1.06 9.23 -13.40
CA GLN A 54 -0.64 10.60 -13.11
C GLN A 54 -1.43 11.09 -11.91
N HIS A 55 -0.78 11.11 -10.75
CA HIS A 55 -1.38 11.59 -9.52
C HIS A 55 -1.69 13.09 -9.62
N PRO A 56 -2.90 13.53 -9.22
CA PRO A 56 -3.20 14.96 -9.11
C PRO A 56 -2.23 15.65 -8.16
N GLU A 57 -2.01 16.96 -8.39
CA GLU A 57 -1.11 17.76 -7.56
C GLU A 57 -1.47 17.66 -6.06
N GLY A 58 -0.47 17.45 -5.22
CA GLY A 58 -0.62 17.37 -3.76
C GLY A 58 -1.19 16.04 -3.23
N THR A 59 -1.45 15.04 -4.09
CA THR A 59 -2.01 13.74 -3.64
C THR A 59 -0.96 12.68 -3.31
N VAL A 60 0.28 12.86 -3.75
CA VAL A 60 1.39 11.97 -3.43
C VAL A 60 2.01 12.40 -2.10
N ALA A 61 2.31 11.42 -1.24
CA ALA A 61 3.00 11.67 0.02
C ALA A 61 4.40 12.27 -0.24
N TYR A 62 4.81 13.17 0.65
CA TYR A 62 6.11 13.83 0.61
C TYR A 62 6.74 13.79 2.00
N GLU A 63 8.05 14.01 2.05
CA GLU A 63 8.79 14.09 3.31
C GLU A 63 8.29 15.27 4.16
N TRP A 64 7.83 14.97 5.39
CA TRP A 64 7.45 16.00 6.35
C TRP A 64 8.69 16.62 7.00
N LYS A 65 8.86 17.93 6.86
CA LYS A 65 10.01 18.69 7.42
C LYS A 65 9.70 19.47 8.69
N GLY A 66 8.46 19.37 9.20
CA GLY A 66 8.04 20.06 10.41
C GLY A 66 8.21 19.19 11.67
N ASP A 67 7.87 19.77 12.82
CA ASP A 67 7.81 19.02 14.07
C ASP A 67 6.69 17.97 14.05
N VAL A 68 6.96 16.81 14.65
CA VAL A 68 5.96 15.76 14.84
C VAL A 68 5.19 16.06 16.13
N PRO A 69 3.85 16.12 16.11
CA PRO A 69 3.08 16.35 17.34
C PRO A 69 3.31 15.23 18.34
N ALA A 70 3.28 15.56 19.63
CA ALA A 70 3.38 14.55 20.68
C ALA A 70 2.25 13.51 20.50
N PRO A 71 2.57 12.20 20.47
CA PRO A 71 1.54 11.18 20.29
C PRO A 71 0.59 11.19 21.48
N THR A 72 -0.70 11.03 21.21
CA THR A 72 -1.69 10.80 22.27
C THR A 72 -1.33 9.51 23.00
N LYS A 73 -1.03 9.63 24.30
CA LYS A 73 -0.77 8.50 25.19
C LYS A 73 -1.97 8.31 26.11
N SER A 74 -2.27 7.05 26.45
CA SER A 74 -3.14 6.79 27.58
C SER A 74 -2.50 7.37 28.85
N GLY A 75 -3.29 8.03 29.70
CA GLY A 75 -2.83 8.57 30.97
C GLY A 75 -2.36 7.47 31.93
N ASP A 76 -2.89 6.26 31.78
CA ASP A 76 -2.60 5.10 32.63
C ASP A 76 -2.60 3.80 31.82
N ALA A 77 -1.90 2.77 32.33
CA ALA A 77 -1.86 1.42 31.75
C ALA A 77 -3.06 0.55 32.14
N LYS A 78 -4.10 1.12 32.76
CA LYS A 78 -5.27 0.36 33.22
C LYS A 78 -6.13 -0.06 32.03
N THR A 79 -6.43 -1.35 31.97
CA THR A 79 -7.41 -1.91 31.03
C THR A 79 -8.77 -1.26 31.26
N MET A 80 -9.29 -0.57 30.24
CA MET A 80 -10.67 -0.08 30.26
C MET A 80 -11.58 -1.21 29.81
N ALA A 81 -12.55 -1.59 30.65
CA ALA A 81 -13.63 -2.46 30.22
C ALA A 81 -14.48 -1.72 29.17
N PRO A 82 -14.97 -2.41 28.13
CA PRO A 82 -15.88 -1.81 27.16
C PRO A 82 -17.12 -1.27 27.86
N ALA A 83 -17.63 -0.12 27.42
CA ALA A 83 -18.86 0.45 27.95
C ALA A 83 -20.00 -0.56 27.78
N ALA A 84 -20.74 -0.82 28.86
CA ALA A 84 -21.88 -1.72 28.80
C ALA A 84 -22.93 -1.15 27.82
N HIS A 85 -23.26 -1.91 26.79
CA HIS A 85 -24.40 -1.62 25.93
C HIS A 85 -25.67 -1.60 26.80
N GLY A 86 -26.35 -0.46 26.84
CA GLY A 86 -27.63 -0.32 27.54
C GLY A 86 -28.61 -1.40 27.09
N GLY A 87 -29.10 -2.20 28.04
CA GLY A 87 -29.94 -3.35 27.78
C GLY A 87 -31.23 -2.98 27.07
N HIS A 88 -31.55 -3.71 26.00
CA HIS A 88 -32.89 -3.71 25.42
C HIS A 88 -33.88 -4.24 26.47
N GLY A 89 -34.66 -3.33 27.06
CA GLY A 89 -35.78 -3.67 27.92
C GLY A 89 -36.78 -4.55 27.17
N LYS A 90 -37.02 -5.76 27.69
CA LYS A 90 -38.17 -6.57 27.28
C LYS A 90 -39.45 -5.91 27.80
N GLN A 91 -40.31 -5.47 26.89
CA GLN A 91 -41.74 -5.34 27.14
C GLN A 91 -42.42 -6.50 26.41
N GLY A 92 -43.09 -7.35 27.19
CA GLY A 92 -43.95 -8.44 26.75
C GLY A 92 -44.97 -8.70 27.83
#